data_AF-A0A085NK21-F1
#
_entry.id   AF-A0A085NK21-F1
#
_cell.length_a   1.000
_cell.length_b   1.000
_cell.length_c   1.000
_cell.angle_alpha   90.00
_cell.angle_beta   90.00
_cell.angle_gamma   90.00
#
_symmetry.space_group_name_H-M   'P 1'
#
loop_
_entity.id
_entity.type
_entity.pdbx_description
1 polymer ?
#
loop_
_entity_poly.entity_id
_entity_poly.type
_entity_poly.pdbx_seq_one_letter_code
_entity_poly.pdbx_strand_id
1 'polypeptide(L)'
;MNRLPDIEKLRICKLYFVFGLFGLPSIWLVNGFWFFDQAFRRKPAFPEQASIRSYVVLSFIGAILWIVGIAFWAHVFLSGRVGWGATGDEMSLILPIGEV
;
A
#
# COMPACT_ATOMS: atom_id res chain seq x y z
N MET A 1 5.73 -10.93 -17.14
CA MET A 1 5.30 -12.13 -16.38
C MET A 1 5.02 -13.37 -17.23
N ASN A 2 4.98 -13.30 -18.57
CA ASN A 2 4.49 -14.42 -19.40
C ASN A 2 5.38 -15.67 -19.41
N ARG A 3 6.64 -15.57 -18.95
CA ARG A 3 7.56 -16.70 -18.84
C ARG A 3 7.48 -17.45 -17.50
N LEU A 4 6.74 -16.93 -16.51
CA LEU A 4 6.64 -17.55 -15.20
C LEU A 4 5.47 -18.55 -15.13
N PRO A 5 5.64 -19.70 -14.47
CA PRO A 5 4.54 -20.62 -14.18
C PRO A 5 3.50 -19.96 -13.24
N ASP A 6 2.25 -20.39 -13.36
CA ASP A 6 1.12 -19.73 -12.70
C ASP A 6 1.17 -19.82 -11.16
N ILE A 7 1.69 -20.93 -10.63
CA ILE A 7 1.96 -21.13 -9.19
C ILE A 7 2.95 -20.09 -8.64
N GLU A 8 4.01 -19.77 -9.40
CA GLU A 8 5.00 -18.77 -8.94
C GLU A 8 4.43 -17.36 -8.93
N LYS A 9 3.55 -17.03 -9.88
CA LYS A 9 2.85 -15.74 -9.89
C LYS A 9 2.00 -15.57 -8.64
N LEU A 10 1.29 -16.62 -8.23
CA LEU A 10 0.51 -16.62 -6.99
C LEU A 10 1.39 -16.48 -5.74
N ARG A 11 2.55 -17.17 -5.71
CA ARG A 11 3.53 -17.03 -4.62
C ARG A 11 4.04 -15.59 -4.51
N ILE A 12 4.42 -14.97 -5.63
CA ILE A 12 4.90 -13.59 -5.67
C ILE A 12 3.78 -12.63 -5.19
N CYS A 13 2.56 -12.79 -5.68
CA CYS A 13 1.44 -11.93 -5.27
C CYS A 13 1.16 -12.01 -3.76
N LYS A 14 1.21 -13.21 -3.16
CA LYS A 14 1.10 -13.40 -1.71
C LYS A 14 2.26 -12.74 -0.96
N LEU A 15 3.49 -12.89 -1.45
CA LEU A 15 4.66 -12.31 -0.81
C LEU A 15 4.61 -10.79 -0.81
N TYR A 16 4.23 -10.16 -1.92
CA TYR A 16 4.03 -8.72 -2.02
C TYR A 16 2.88 -8.24 -1.12
N PHE A 17 1.82 -9.03 -1.00
CA PHE A 17 0.75 -8.75 -0.05
C PHE A 17 1.24 -8.76 1.41
N VAL A 18 2.06 -9.75 1.80
CA VAL A 18 2.65 -9.81 3.14
C VAL A 18 3.63 -8.67 3.38
N PHE A 19 4.48 -8.34 2.41
CA PHE A 19 5.40 -7.20 2.54
C PHE A 19 4.66 -5.87 2.70
N GLY A 20 3.50 -5.68 2.06
CA GLY A 20 2.69 -4.48 2.27
C GLY A 20 2.13 -4.35 3.70
N LEU A 21 2.00 -5.44 4.47
CA LEU A 21 1.62 -5.38 5.88
C LEU A 21 2.71 -4.73 6.76
N PHE A 22 3.97 -4.71 6.33
CA PHE A 22 5.07 -4.06 7.05
C PHE A 22 5.09 -2.53 6.87
N GLY A 23 3.93 -1.89 6.66
CA GLY A 23 3.80 -0.44 6.54
C GLY A 23 4.22 0.14 5.19
N LEU A 24 4.13 -0.66 4.12
CA LEU A 24 4.56 -0.28 2.77
C LEU A 24 3.36 -0.24 1.81
N PRO A 25 2.52 0.81 1.85
CA PRO A 25 1.35 0.93 0.99
C PRO A 25 1.69 0.98 -0.51
N SER A 26 2.88 1.47 -0.86
CA SER A 26 3.38 1.49 -2.23
C SER A 26 3.51 0.07 -2.82
N ILE A 27 3.92 -0.91 -2.01
CA ILE A 27 4.04 -2.31 -2.46
C ILE A 27 2.66 -2.89 -2.79
N TRP A 28 1.63 -2.58 -1.99
CA TRP A 28 0.26 -3.00 -2.27
C TRP A 28 -0.30 -2.39 -3.55
N LEU A 29 0.01 -1.12 -3.85
CA LEU A 29 -0.35 -0.49 -5.13
C LEU A 29 0.36 -1.16 -6.31
N VAL A 30 1.68 -1.38 -6.22
CA VAL A 30 2.44 -2.06 -7.27
C VAL A 30 1.91 -3.47 -7.51
N ASN A 31 1.63 -4.23 -6.44
CA ASN A 31 1.02 -5.56 -6.52
C ASN A 31 -0.34 -5.48 -7.24
N GLY A 32 -1.17 -4.51 -6.86
CA GLY A 32 -2.47 -4.27 -7.47
C GLY A 32 -2.38 -4.04 -8.97
N PHE A 33 -1.61 -3.04 -9.42
CA PHE A 33 -1.48 -2.68 -10.83
C PHE A 33 -0.78 -3.76 -11.67
N TRP A 34 0.28 -4.38 -11.14
CA TRP A 34 1.07 -5.37 -11.86
C TRP A 34 0.31 -6.68 -12.11
N PHE A 35 -0.51 -7.10 -11.14
CA PHE A 35 -1.33 -8.30 -11.26
C PHE A 35 -2.76 -8.02 -11.76
N PHE A 36 -3.18 -6.75 -11.90
CA PHE A 36 -4.49 -6.38 -12.44
C PHE A 36 -4.74 -6.98 -13.82
N ASP A 37 -3.78 -6.85 -14.73
CA ASP A 37 -3.89 -7.37 -16.09
C ASP A 37 -4.02 -8.91 -16.09
N GLN A 38 -3.28 -9.58 -15.20
CA GLN A 38 -3.31 -11.04 -15.06
C GLN A 38 -4.59 -11.55 -14.36
N ALA A 39 -5.14 -10.77 -13.44
CA ALA A 39 -6.36 -11.10 -12.72
C ALA A 39 -7.61 -10.89 -13.58
N PHE A 40 -7.66 -9.82 -14.39
CA PHE A 40 -8.88 -9.39 -15.08
C PHE A 40 -8.86 -9.53 -16.61
N ARG A 41 -7.70 -9.45 -17.26
CA ARG A 41 -7.60 -9.44 -18.74
C ARG A 41 -7.06 -10.74 -19.34
N ARG A 42 -6.35 -11.57 -18.59
CA ARG A 42 -5.81 -12.83 -19.10
C ARG A 42 -6.92 -13.86 -19.39
N LYS A 43 -6.89 -14.40 -20.63
CA LYS A 43 -7.64 -15.58 -21.08
C LYS A 43 -6.64 -16.61 -21.65
N PRO A 44 -6.86 -17.93 -21.51
CA PRO A 44 -7.96 -18.61 -20.82
C PRO A 44 -7.88 -18.51 -19.29
N ALA A 45 -9.02 -18.70 -18.62
CA ALA A 45 -9.08 -18.64 -17.16
C ALA A 45 -8.36 -19.83 -16.54
N PHE A 46 -7.47 -19.57 -15.58
CA PHE A 46 -6.72 -20.59 -14.85
C PHE A 46 -7.22 -20.64 -13.39
N PRO A 47 -7.22 -21.81 -12.74
CA PRO A 47 -7.86 -21.99 -11.42
C PRO A 47 -7.35 -21.02 -10.34
N GLU A 48 -6.09 -20.61 -10.42
CA GLU A 48 -5.46 -19.70 -9.45
C GLU A 48 -5.83 -18.21 -9.66
N GLN A 49 -6.42 -17.87 -10.81
CA GLN A 49 -6.81 -16.50 -11.16
C GLN A 49 -7.81 -15.91 -10.17
N ALA A 50 -8.75 -16.71 -9.69
CA ALA A 50 -9.73 -16.28 -8.68
C ALA A 50 -9.06 -15.89 -7.36
N SER A 51 -8.05 -16.66 -6.94
CA SER A 51 -7.26 -16.34 -5.74
C SER A 51 -6.46 -15.05 -5.92
N ILE A 52 -5.77 -14.91 -7.06
CA ILE A 52 -5.01 -13.69 -7.37
C ILE A 52 -5.92 -12.46 -7.38
N ARG A 53 -7.13 -12.57 -7.95
CA ARG A 53 -8.10 -11.47 -7.97
C ARG A 53 -8.45 -11.00 -6.55
N SER A 54 -8.74 -11.92 -5.64
CA SER A 54 -9.03 -11.59 -4.24
C SER A 54 -7.86 -10.90 -3.56
N TYR A 55 -6.62 -11.38 -3.75
CA TYR A 55 -5.42 -10.74 -3.20
C TYR A 55 -5.15 -9.35 -3.78
N VAL A 56 -5.42 -9.14 -5.08
CA VAL A 56 -5.30 -7.84 -5.74
C VAL A 56 -6.30 -6.84 -5.15
N VAL A 57 -7.57 -7.23 -4.99
CA VAL A 57 -8.60 -6.38 -4.38
C VAL A 57 -8.25 -6.07 -2.92
N LEU A 58 -7.82 -7.07 -2.15
CA LEU A 58 -7.41 -6.87 -0.76
C LEU A 58 -6.19 -5.96 -0.64
N SER A 59 -5.23 -6.05 -1.58
CA SER A 59 -4.09 -5.13 -1.65
C SER A 59 -4.54 -3.69 -1.90
N PHE A 60 -5.48 -3.46 -2.82
CA PHE A 60 -6.03 -2.11 -3.05
C PHE A 60 -6.75 -1.55 -1.83
N ILE A 61 -7.58 -2.36 -1.16
CA ILE A 61 -8.27 -1.96 0.07
C ILE A 61 -7.24 -1.61 1.15
N GLY A 62 -6.24 -2.46 1.36
CA GLY A 62 -5.17 -2.20 2.30
C GLY A 62 -4.41 -0.91 1.98
N ALA A 63 -4.09 -0.67 0.70
CA ALA A 63 -3.40 0.54 0.28
C ALA A 63 -4.21 1.81 0.60
N ILE A 64 -5.52 1.78 0.33
CA ILE A 64 -6.43 2.89 0.66
C ILE A 64 -6.47 3.10 2.17
N LEU A 65 -6.60 2.04 2.97
CA LEU A 65 -6.61 2.13 4.43
C LEU A 65 -5.33 2.76 4.98
N TRP A 66 -4.15 2.38 4.46
CA TRP A 66 -2.89 3.01 4.85
C TRP A 66 -2.80 4.47 4.42
N ILE A 67 -3.22 4.81 3.20
CA ILE A 67 -3.21 6.20 2.73
C ILE A 67 -4.11 7.05 3.62
N VAL A 68 -5.30 6.58 3.96
CA VAL A 68 -6.22 7.27 4.88
C VAL A 68 -5.61 7.37 6.27
N GLY A 69 -4.99 6.32 6.79
CA GLY A 69 -4.32 6.33 8.09
C GLY A 69 -3.18 7.35 8.16
N ILE A 70 -2.32 7.37 7.13
CA ILE A 70 -1.21 8.34 7.03
C ILE A 70 -1.75 9.77 6.86
N ALA A 71 -2.77 9.97 6.01
CA ALA A 71 -3.37 11.28 5.80
C ALA A 71 -4.06 11.80 7.07
N PHE A 72 -4.75 10.93 7.80
CA PHE A 72 -5.35 11.25 9.08
C PHE A 72 -4.29 11.61 10.13
N TRP A 73 -3.23 10.80 10.24
CA TRP A 73 -2.11 11.11 11.13
C TRP A 73 -1.44 12.43 10.75
N ALA A 74 -1.19 12.68 9.46
CA ALA A 74 -0.64 13.92 8.97
C ALA A 74 -1.55 15.11 9.31
N HIS A 75 -2.88 14.96 9.18
CA HIS A 75 -3.83 16.00 9.56
C HIS A 75 -3.77 16.30 11.06
N VAL A 76 -3.82 15.28 11.92
CA VAL A 76 -3.70 15.44 13.38
C VAL A 76 -2.38 16.10 13.76
N PHE A 77 -1.27 15.63 13.18
CA PHE A 77 0.06 16.18 13.45
C PHE A 77 0.14 17.63 12.99
N LEU A 78 -0.25 17.95 11.75
CA LEU A 78 -0.18 19.32 11.23
C LEU A 78 -1.10 20.29 11.98
N SER A 79 -2.31 19.87 12.37
CA SER A 79 -3.24 20.72 13.13
C SER A 79 -2.87 20.85 14.60
N GLY A 80 -2.27 19.81 15.21
CA GLY A 80 -1.90 19.79 16.62
C GLY A 80 -0.46 20.22 16.92
N ARG A 81 0.42 20.29 15.91
CA ARG A 81 1.87 20.52 16.07
C ARG A 81 2.19 21.70 16.97
N VAL A 82 1.54 22.85 16.72
CA VAL A 82 1.77 24.09 17.47
C VAL A 82 1.37 23.95 18.95
N GLY A 83 0.31 23.17 19.22
CA GLY A 83 -0.14 22.90 20.59
C GLY A 83 0.71 21.87 21.35
N TRP A 84 1.55 21.10 20.65
CA TRP A 84 2.37 20.04 21.27
C TRP A 84 3.74 20.54 21.76
N GLY A 85 4.08 21.81 21.46
CA GLY A 85 5.30 22.46 21.93
C GLY A 85 6.57 21.68 21.56
N ALA A 86 7.48 21.50 22.52
CA ALA A 86 8.76 20.80 22.32
C ALA A 86 8.61 19.39 21.72
N THR A 87 7.53 18.67 22.07
CA THR A 87 7.26 17.32 21.56
C THR A 87 6.92 17.34 20.06
N GLY A 88 6.24 18.40 19.59
CA GLY A 88 5.93 18.61 18.17
C GLY A 88 7.17 18.98 17.36
N ASP A 89 8.09 19.73 17.96
CA ASP A 89 9.35 20.13 17.31
C ASP A 89 10.34 18.96 17.21
N GLU A 90 10.46 18.12 18.25
CA GLU A 90 11.31 16.91 18.20
C GLU A 90 10.84 15.88 17.15
N MET A 91 9.53 15.78 16.92
CA MET A 91 8.96 14.90 15.90
C MET A 91 9.01 15.50 14.49
N SER A 92 9.30 16.80 14.37
CA SER A 92 9.34 17.49 13.08
C SER A 92 10.71 17.36 12.43
N LEU A 93 10.74 16.72 11.25
CA LEU A 93 11.98 16.59 10.48
C LEU A 93 12.28 17.85 9.64
N ILE A 94 11.23 18.62 9.33
CA ILE A 94 11.29 19.88 8.60
C ILE A 94 10.45 20.88 9.38
N LEU A 95 11.12 21.85 10.01
CA LEU A 95 10.48 22.98 10.66
C LEU A 95 10.24 24.09 9.62
N PRO A 96 8.99 24.52 9.39
CA PRO A 96 8.74 25.67 8.52
C PRO A 96 9.36 26.92 9.14
N ILE A 97 10.28 27.55 8.40
CA ILE A 97 11.01 28.73 8.87
C ILE A 97 10.05 29.92 8.75
N GLY A 98 9.41 30.33 9.86
CA GLY A 98 8.60 31.55 9.91
C GLY A 98 7.23 31.44 10.57
N GLU A 99 6.78 30.25 10.95
CA GLU A 99 5.58 30.11 11.80
C GLU A 99 6.01 29.82 13.24
N VAL A 100 5.83 30.83 14.10
CA VAL A 100 5.96 30.75 15.56
C VAL A 100 4.69 30.21 16.20
#